data_AF-A0AAN4SZZ3-F1
#
_entry.id   AF-A0AAN4SZZ3-F1
#
_cell.length_a   1.000
_cell.length_b   1.000
_cell.length_c   1.000
_cell.angle_alpha   90.00
_cell.angle_beta   90.00
_cell.angle_gamma   90.00
#
_symmetry.space_group_name_H-M   'P 1'
#
loop_
_entity.id
_entity.type
_entity.pdbx_description
1 polymer ?
#
loop_
_entity_poly.entity_id
_entity_poly.type
_entity_poly.pdbx_seq_one_letter_code
_entity_poly.pdbx_strand_id
1 'polypeptide(L)'
;NIDEFTETTSRAIEVVGGAAKGKAIIVLNPAEPPLMMRDTVYVLSDEASQDDIEASINEMAEAVQAYVPGYRLKQRVQFEVIPQDKPVNLPGVGQFSGLKTAVWLEVEGAAHYLPAYAGNLDIMTSSALATAEKMAQSLARKAGEAA
;
A
#
# COMPACT_ATOMS: atom_id res chain seq x y z
N ASN A 1 18.87 -5.44 5.88
CA ASN A 1 17.56 -6.04 6.19
C ASN A 1 16.66 -6.12 4.94
N ILE A 2 17.23 -6.44 3.77
CA ILE A 2 16.47 -6.46 2.50
C ILE A 2 15.57 -7.69 2.46
N ASP A 3 16.07 -8.84 2.92
CA ASP A 3 15.31 -10.08 2.98
C ASP A 3 14.12 -9.92 3.94
N GLU A 4 14.37 -9.40 5.15
CA GLU A 4 13.34 -9.16 6.15
C GLU A 4 12.28 -8.16 5.66
N PHE A 5 12.67 -7.16 4.86
CA PHE A 5 11.71 -6.27 4.20
C PHE A 5 10.75 -7.07 3.31
N THR A 6 11.28 -7.94 2.45
CA THR A 6 10.43 -8.72 1.54
C THR A 6 9.55 -9.73 2.28
N GLU A 7 10.09 -10.39 3.31
CA GLU A 7 9.37 -11.40 4.11
C GLU A 7 8.27 -10.76 4.94
N THR A 8 8.60 -9.71 5.70
CA THR A 8 7.65 -9.03 6.59
C THR A 8 6.55 -8.34 5.79
N THR A 9 6.90 -7.68 4.69
CA THR A 9 5.92 -7.01 3.82
C THR A 9 5.00 -8.02 3.14
N SER A 10 5.54 -9.13 2.62
CA SER A 10 4.71 -10.20 2.04
C SER A 10 3.74 -10.77 3.07
N ARG A 11 4.19 -10.97 4.32
CA ARG A 11 3.33 -11.45 5.40
C ARG A 11 2.26 -10.44 5.80
N ALA A 12 2.59 -9.16 5.85
CA ALA A 12 1.62 -8.10 6.16
C ALA A 12 0.55 -7.96 5.07
N ILE A 13 0.91 -8.12 3.79
CA ILE A 13 -0.06 -8.17 2.68
C ILE A 13 -1.09 -9.30 2.90
N GLU A 14 -0.67 -10.44 3.44
CA GLU A 14 -1.58 -11.55 3.76
C GLU A 14 -2.43 -11.26 5.01
N VAL A 15 -1.78 -10.90 6.13
CA VAL A 15 -2.43 -10.81 7.44
C VAL A 15 -3.27 -9.55 7.60
N VAL A 16 -2.80 -8.41 7.07
CA VAL A 16 -3.46 -7.11 7.17
C VAL A 16 -4.21 -6.78 5.89
N GLY A 17 -3.59 -7.03 4.73
CA GLY A 17 -4.21 -6.76 3.42
C GLY A 17 -5.26 -7.79 3.01
N GLY A 18 -5.32 -8.96 3.65
CA GLY A 18 -6.31 -10.00 3.39
C GLY A 18 -6.05 -10.84 2.14
N ALA A 19 -4.90 -10.69 1.47
CA ALA A 19 -4.56 -11.51 0.33
C ALA A 19 -4.27 -12.96 0.75
N ALA A 20 -4.74 -13.94 -0.03
CA ALA A 20 -4.41 -15.35 0.23
C ALA A 20 -2.91 -15.65 0.08
N LYS A 21 -2.22 -14.87 -0.77
CA LYS A 21 -0.77 -14.96 -0.96
C LYS A 21 -0.19 -13.57 -1.20
N GLY A 22 0.86 -13.22 -0.45
CA GLY A 22 1.58 -11.96 -0.60
C GLY A 22 2.96 -12.13 -1.24
N LYS A 23 3.41 -11.09 -1.96
CA LYS A 23 4.78 -10.95 -2.44
C LYS A 23 5.19 -9.48 -2.44
N ALA A 24 6.36 -9.20 -1.89
CA ALA A 24 6.99 -7.89 -1.95
C ALA A 24 8.32 -7.95 -2.72
N ILE A 25 8.62 -6.89 -3.45
CA ILE A 25 9.88 -6.67 -4.16
C ILE A 25 10.32 -5.25 -3.84
N ILE A 26 11.60 -5.09 -3.51
CA ILE A 26 12.23 -3.78 -3.34
C ILE A 26 13.30 -3.58 -4.40
N VAL A 27 13.30 -2.40 -5.02
CA VAL A 27 14.27 -2.02 -6.05
C VAL A 27 14.95 -0.74 -5.61
N LEU A 28 16.28 -0.76 -5.62
CA LEU A 28 17.11 0.41 -5.32
C LEU A 28 17.62 1.01 -6.63
N ASN A 29 17.39 2.30 -6.85
CA ASN A 29 17.78 3.00 -8.06
C ASN A 29 18.65 4.21 -7.72
N PRO A 30 19.93 4.23 -8.15
CA PRO A 30 20.88 5.31 -7.84
C PRO A 30 20.86 6.46 -8.86
N ALA A 31 19.74 6.71 -9.55
CA ALA A 31 19.63 7.78 -10.54
C ALA A 31 19.81 9.18 -9.91
N GLU A 32 20.30 10.10 -10.73
CA GLU A 32 20.44 11.53 -10.41
C GLU A 32 19.68 12.37 -11.45
N PRO A 33 18.71 13.23 -11.05
CA PRO A 33 18.30 13.50 -9.66
C PRO A 33 17.62 12.29 -8.99
N PRO A 34 17.64 12.19 -7.65
CA PRO A 34 17.05 11.06 -6.94
C PRO A 34 15.57 10.92 -7.25
N LEU A 35 15.12 9.68 -7.42
CA LEU A 35 13.75 9.38 -7.77
C LEU A 35 12.83 9.50 -6.55
N MET A 36 11.63 10.05 -6.77
CA MET A 36 10.54 9.94 -5.82
C MET A 36 10.23 8.45 -5.57
N MET A 37 9.88 8.11 -4.32
CA MET A 37 9.38 6.78 -4.00
C MET A 37 8.17 6.46 -4.89
N ARG A 38 8.17 5.26 -5.47
CA ARG A 38 7.03 4.70 -6.17
C ARG A 38 6.74 3.31 -5.66
N ASP A 39 5.46 3.00 -5.56
CA ASP A 39 4.96 1.67 -5.25
C ASP A 39 3.98 1.26 -6.34
N THR A 40 4.10 0.02 -6.78
CA THR A 40 3.14 -0.58 -7.70
C THR A 40 2.51 -1.76 -7.01
N VAL A 41 1.19 -1.72 -6.86
CA VAL A 41 0.42 -2.81 -6.26
C VAL A 41 -0.32 -3.54 -7.35
N TYR A 42 -0.07 -4.84 -7.47
CA TYR A 42 -0.85 -5.74 -8.31
C TYR A 42 -1.69 -6.63 -7.42
N VAL A 43 -3.01 -6.61 -7.65
CA VAL A 43 -3.97 -7.48 -6.95
C VAL A 43 -4.64 -8.36 -7.99
N LEU A 44 -4.72 -9.65 -7.68
CA LEU A 44 -5.50 -10.62 -8.44
C LEU A 44 -6.67 -11.04 -7.56
N SER A 45 -7.89 -10.75 -8.00
CA SER A 45 -9.12 -11.05 -7.29
C SER A 45 -10.10 -11.79 -8.18
N ASP A 46 -11.17 -12.30 -7.58
CA ASP A 46 -12.38 -12.65 -8.32
C ASP A 46 -12.91 -11.43 -9.09
N GLU A 47 -13.80 -11.70 -10.05
CA GLU A 47 -14.46 -10.64 -10.81
C GLU A 47 -15.29 -9.74 -9.88
N ALA A 48 -15.10 -8.44 -10.03
CA ALA A 48 -15.73 -7.41 -9.22
C ALA A 48 -15.91 -6.13 -10.03
N SER A 49 -16.76 -5.24 -9.53
CA SER A 49 -17.01 -3.94 -10.12
C SER A 49 -15.74 -3.08 -10.11
N GLN A 50 -15.27 -2.68 -11.30
CA GLN A 50 -14.08 -1.83 -11.43
C GLN A 50 -14.32 -0.44 -10.83
N ASP A 51 -15.54 0.09 -10.96
CA ASP A 51 -15.92 1.39 -10.41
C ASP A 51 -15.91 1.37 -8.88
N ASP A 52 -16.42 0.28 -8.26
CA ASP A 52 -16.41 0.16 -6.80
C ASP A 52 -14.98 0.00 -6.27
N ILE A 53 -14.12 -0.73 -6.99
CA ILE A 53 -12.71 -0.86 -6.64
C ILE A 53 -11.97 0.47 -6.79
N GLU A 54 -12.18 1.20 -7.89
CA GLU A 54 -11.55 2.51 -8.10
C GLU A 54 -12.02 3.50 -7.03
N ALA A 55 -13.32 3.52 -6.67
CA ALA A 55 -13.84 4.34 -5.58
C ALA A 55 -13.20 4.00 -4.24
N SER A 56 -13.13 2.71 -3.88
CA SER A 56 -12.50 2.26 -2.63
C SER A 56 -11.01 2.61 -2.55
N ILE A 57 -10.28 2.50 -3.66
CA ILE A 57 -8.85 2.87 -3.71
C ILE A 57 -8.67 4.39 -3.54
N ASN A 58 -9.53 5.20 -4.15
CA ASN A 58 -9.48 6.66 -3.97
C ASN A 58 -9.78 7.06 -2.53
N GLU A 59 -10.82 6.49 -1.91
CA GLU A 59 -11.14 6.73 -0.49
C GLU A 59 -9.96 6.35 0.42
N MET A 60 -9.32 5.20 0.15
CA MET A 60 -8.13 4.78 0.90
C MET A 60 -6.96 5.74 0.70
N ALA A 61 -6.74 6.24 -0.52
CA ALA A 61 -5.68 7.20 -0.79
C ALA A 61 -5.90 8.52 -0.02
N GLU A 62 -7.14 9.02 0.04
CA GLU A 62 -7.51 10.19 0.84
C GLU A 62 -7.31 9.93 2.34
N ALA A 63 -7.67 8.75 2.83
CA ALA A 63 -7.45 8.36 4.22
C ALA A 63 -5.96 8.32 4.60
N VAL A 64 -5.09 7.87 3.69
CA VAL A 64 -3.63 7.88 3.88
C VAL A 64 -3.08 9.31 3.83
N GLN A 65 -3.59 10.14 2.92
CA GLN A 65 -3.20 11.55 2.80
C GLN A 65 -3.42 12.35 4.08
N ALA A 66 -4.39 11.95 4.91
CA ALA A 66 -4.65 12.60 6.19
C ALA A 66 -3.45 12.59 7.15
N TYR A 67 -2.53 11.62 7.01
CA TYR A 67 -1.29 11.56 7.80
C TYR A 67 -0.01 11.61 6.96
N VAL A 68 -0.08 11.35 5.64
CA VAL A 68 1.05 11.50 4.70
C VAL A 68 0.59 12.28 3.46
N PRO A 69 0.62 13.64 3.50
CA PRO A 69 0.03 14.49 2.46
C PRO A 69 0.58 14.26 1.05
N GLY A 70 1.82 13.78 0.92
CA GLY A 70 2.45 13.51 -0.36
C GLY A 70 2.13 12.15 -0.97
N TYR A 71 1.34 11.31 -0.30
CA TYR A 71 0.87 10.02 -0.84
C TYR A 71 -0.20 10.25 -1.91
N ARG A 72 0.00 9.76 -3.14
CA ARG A 72 -0.97 9.96 -4.22
C ARG A 72 -0.95 8.84 -5.26
N LEU A 73 -2.07 8.67 -5.94
CA LEU A 73 -2.13 7.92 -7.18
C LEU A 73 -1.36 8.67 -8.28
N LYS A 74 -0.37 8.00 -8.87
CA LYS A 74 0.41 8.52 -9.99
C LYS A 74 -0.35 8.39 -11.32
N GLN A 75 -1.22 7.40 -11.41
CA GLN A 75 -2.07 7.12 -12.56
C GLN A 75 -3.45 6.65 -12.07
N ARG A 76 -4.46 6.72 -12.94
CA ARG A 76 -5.74 6.05 -12.69
C ARG A 76 -5.51 4.56 -12.50
N VAL A 77 -6.35 3.94 -11.67
CA VAL A 77 -6.32 2.49 -11.44
C VAL A 77 -6.50 1.78 -12.78
N GLN A 78 -5.64 0.80 -13.06
CA GLN A 78 -5.70 0.02 -14.28
C GLN A 78 -6.30 -1.35 -13.98
N PHE A 79 -7.14 -1.83 -14.89
CA PHE A 79 -7.83 -3.11 -14.77
C PHE A 79 -7.57 -3.99 -15.98
N GLU A 80 -7.38 -5.28 -15.73
CA GLU A 80 -7.24 -6.31 -16.76
C GLU A 80 -8.14 -7.49 -16.36
N VAL A 81 -9.15 -7.77 -17.16
CA VAL A 81 -10.02 -8.94 -16.97
C VAL A 81 -9.27 -10.19 -17.42
N ILE A 82 -9.20 -11.19 -16.54
CA ILE A 82 -8.61 -12.50 -16.82
C ILE A 82 -9.76 -13.48 -17.03
N PRO A 83 -10.06 -13.87 -18.28
CA PRO A 83 -11.24 -14.65 -18.56
C PRO A 83 -11.08 -16.11 -18.11
N GLN A 84 -12.21 -16.75 -17.76
CA GLN A 84 -12.22 -18.12 -17.23
C GLN A 84 -11.69 -19.17 -18.24
N ASP A 85 -11.82 -18.92 -19.54
CA ASP A 85 -11.33 -19.81 -20.59
C ASP A 85 -9.81 -19.72 -20.81
N LYS A 86 -9.16 -18.67 -20.29
CA LYS A 86 -7.71 -18.44 -20.37
C LYS A 86 -7.16 -17.95 -19.03
N PRO A 87 -7.20 -18.79 -17.98
CA PRO A 87 -6.70 -18.40 -16.67
C PRO A 87 -5.19 -18.19 -16.69
N VAL A 88 -4.70 -17.32 -15.81
CA VAL A 88 -3.27 -17.15 -15.58
C VAL A 88 -2.78 -18.19 -14.58
N ASN A 89 -1.62 -18.78 -14.86
CA ASN A 89 -0.95 -19.69 -13.93
C ASN A 89 0.07 -18.93 -13.08
N LEU A 90 -0.11 -18.95 -11.76
CA LEU A 90 0.89 -18.49 -10.80
C LEU A 90 1.62 -19.74 -10.25
N PRO A 91 2.88 -20.00 -10.67
CA PRO A 91 3.61 -21.18 -10.25
C PRO A 91 3.71 -21.29 -8.73
N GLY A 92 3.33 -22.46 -8.19
CA GLY A 92 3.33 -22.72 -6.75
C GLY A 92 2.14 -22.11 -5.98
N VAL A 93 1.20 -21.45 -6.67
CA VAL A 93 -0.03 -20.90 -6.06
C VAL A 93 -1.27 -21.53 -6.69
N GLY A 94 -1.41 -21.45 -8.01
CA GLY A 94 -2.58 -22.00 -8.71
C GLY A 94 -2.91 -21.29 -10.03
N GLN A 95 -4.04 -21.68 -10.62
CA GLN A 95 -4.61 -21.01 -11.79
C GLN A 95 -5.74 -20.08 -11.36
N PHE A 96 -5.81 -18.90 -11.98
CA PHE A 96 -6.72 -17.84 -11.58
C PHE A 96 -7.36 -17.17 -12.79
N SER A 97 -8.63 -16.84 -12.64
CA SER A 97 -9.41 -15.96 -13.50
C SER A 97 -10.06 -14.87 -12.63
N GLY A 98 -10.60 -13.83 -13.23
CA GLY A 98 -11.25 -12.73 -12.52
C GLY A 98 -10.68 -11.39 -12.96
N LEU A 99 -10.23 -10.59 -12.01
CA LEU A 99 -9.77 -9.23 -12.25
C LEU A 99 -8.36 -9.01 -11.70
N LYS A 100 -7.50 -8.45 -12.54
CA LYS A 100 -6.22 -7.91 -12.13
C LYS A 100 -6.34 -6.39 -12.01
N THR A 101 -6.08 -5.88 -10.82
CA THR A 101 -6.02 -4.45 -10.53
C THR A 101 -4.56 -4.02 -10.36
N ALA A 102 -4.17 -2.94 -11.03
CA ALA A 102 -2.85 -2.34 -10.91
C ALA A 102 -2.96 -0.89 -10.42
N VAL A 103 -2.31 -0.60 -9.29
CA VAL A 103 -2.28 0.70 -8.65
C VAL A 103 -0.87 1.26 -8.72
N TRP A 104 -0.73 2.49 -9.19
CA TRP A 104 0.55 3.19 -9.29
C TRP A 104 0.58 4.34 -8.30
N LEU A 105 1.49 4.28 -7.34
CA LEU A 105 1.62 5.26 -6.26
C LEU A 105 2.92 6.04 -6.41
N GLU A 106 2.89 7.27 -5.95
CA GLU A 106 4.05 8.12 -5.72
C GLU A 106 3.92 8.71 -4.32
N VAL A 107 5.00 8.67 -3.55
CA VAL A 107 5.03 9.19 -2.18
C VAL A 107 6.08 10.29 -2.08
N GLU A 108 5.59 11.50 -1.87
CA GLU A 108 6.42 12.67 -1.59
C GLU A 108 6.55 12.89 -0.08
N GLY A 109 7.78 13.04 0.39
CA GLY A 109 8.07 13.37 1.78
C GLY A 109 7.83 14.85 2.07
N ALA A 110 7.46 15.16 3.31
CA ALA A 110 7.32 16.50 3.89
C ALA A 110 8.68 17.21 4.08
N ALA A 111 9.78 16.52 3.80
CA ALA A 111 11.14 17.04 3.87
C ALA A 111 11.59 17.53 5.25
N HIS A 112 11.09 16.90 6.32
CA HIS A 112 11.45 17.25 7.69
C HIS A 112 12.94 17.03 8.02
N TYR A 113 13.58 16.04 7.39
CA TYR A 113 14.99 15.70 7.61
C TYR A 113 15.74 15.43 6.31
N LEU A 114 15.24 14.49 5.48
CA LEU A 114 15.75 14.27 4.12
C LEU A 114 14.93 15.08 3.10
N PRO A 115 15.41 15.28 1.86
CA PRO A 115 14.64 15.97 0.83
C PRO A 115 13.35 15.23 0.46
N ALA A 116 12.44 15.91 -0.25
CA ALA A 116 11.09 15.42 -0.56
C ALA A 116 11.04 14.07 -1.33
N TYR A 117 12.13 13.65 -1.99
CA TYR A 117 12.19 12.33 -2.65
C TYR A 117 12.14 11.16 -1.66
N ALA A 118 12.49 11.39 -0.39
CA ALA A 118 12.57 10.39 0.66
C ALA A 118 11.21 10.04 1.31
N GLY A 119 10.14 9.99 0.50
CA GLY A 119 8.79 9.67 0.97
C GLY A 119 8.64 8.29 1.62
N ASN A 120 9.59 7.39 1.37
CA ASN A 120 9.70 6.08 2.02
C ASN A 120 9.98 6.16 3.53
N LEU A 121 10.64 7.23 3.99
CA LEU A 121 10.80 7.45 5.43
C LEU A 121 9.51 8.03 6.01
N ASP A 122 8.95 9.04 5.35
CA ASP A 122 7.78 9.76 5.84
C ASP A 122 6.55 8.88 5.98
N ILE A 123 6.28 7.97 5.02
CA ILE A 123 5.18 7.01 5.12
C ILE A 123 5.31 6.13 6.38
N MET A 124 6.54 5.72 6.72
CA MET A 124 6.80 4.88 7.88
C MET A 124 6.69 5.68 9.18
N THR A 125 7.33 6.86 9.26
CA THR A 125 7.36 7.65 10.49
C THR A 125 6.00 8.26 10.82
N SER A 126 5.26 8.72 9.82
CA SER A 126 3.90 9.25 10.03
C SER A 126 2.93 8.14 10.46
N SER A 127 3.04 6.94 9.89
CA SER A 127 2.23 5.78 10.32
C SER A 127 2.52 5.39 11.78
N ALA A 128 3.80 5.39 12.17
CA ALA A 128 4.20 5.10 13.55
C ALA A 128 3.66 6.16 14.53
N LEU A 129 3.77 7.44 14.18
CA LEU A 129 3.25 8.54 14.99
C LEU A 129 1.72 8.45 15.13
N ALA A 130 1.00 8.32 14.01
CA ALA A 130 -0.46 8.21 14.02
C ALA A 130 -0.96 7.01 14.84
N THR A 131 -0.23 5.89 14.80
CA THR A 131 -0.53 4.72 15.64
C THR A 131 -0.37 5.03 17.13
N ALA A 132 0.75 5.64 17.52
CA ALA A 132 1.01 6.01 18.90
C ALA A 132 0.00 7.05 19.43
N GLU A 133 -0.38 8.03 18.61
CA GLU A 133 -1.40 9.03 18.95
C GLU A 133 -2.76 8.39 19.19
N LYS A 134 -3.19 7.45 18.33
CA LYS A 134 -4.45 6.71 18.53
C LYS A 134 -4.44 5.88 19.81
N MET A 135 -3.31 5.23 20.13
CA MET A 135 -3.15 4.50 21.40
C MET A 135 -3.28 5.45 22.59
N ALA A 136 -2.57 6.59 22.57
CA ALA A 136 -2.62 7.58 23.64
C ALA A 136 -4.03 8.15 23.85
N GLN A 137 -4.75 8.48 22.76
CA GLN A 137 -6.14 8.94 22.82
C GLN A 137 -7.08 7.89 23.42
N SER A 138 -6.91 6.61 23.06
CA SER A 138 -7.70 5.52 23.62
C SER A 138 -7.48 5.35 25.12
N LEU A 139 -6.22 5.41 25.56
CA LEU A 139 -5.85 5.32 26.98
C LEU A 139 -6.42 6.50 27.78
N ALA A 140 -6.31 7.72 27.25
CA ALA A 140 -6.85 8.92 27.89
C ALA A 140 -8.38 8.85 28.04
N ARG A 141 -9.11 8.37 27.02
CA ARG A 141 -10.56 8.19 27.08
C ARG A 141 -10.97 7.19 28.17
N LYS A 142 -10.30 6.03 28.23
CA LYS A 142 -10.55 5.02 29.28
C LYS A 142 -10.29 5.55 30.69
N ALA A 143 -9.24 6.35 30.87
CA ALA A 143 -8.93 6.97 32.16
C ALA A 143 -10.01 7.98 32.59
N GLY A 144 -10.57 8.73 31.64
CA GLY A 144 -11.66 9.67 31.91
C GLY A 144 -13.02 9.02 32.16
N GLU A 145 -13.30 7.83 31.60
CA GLU A 145 -14.52 7.06 31.87
C GLU A 145 -14.49 6.34 33.24
N ALA A 146 -13.30 6.11 33.79
CA ALA A 146 -13.10 5.46 35.08
C ALA A 146 -13.05 6.43 36.28
N ALA A 147 -13.03 7.75 36.02
CA ALA A 147 -12.95 8.82 37.02
C ALA A 147 -14.32 9.47 37.25
#